data_AF-A0A150XBC3-F1
#
_entry.id   AF-A0A150XBC3-F1
#
_cell.length_a   1.000
_cell.length_b   1.000
_cell.length_c   1.000
_cell.angle_alpha   90.00
_cell.angle_beta   90.00
_cell.angle_gamma   90.00
#
_symmetry.space_group_name_H-M   'P 1'
#
loop_
_entity.id
_entity.type
_entity.pdbx_description
1 polymer ?
#
loop_
_entity_poly.entity_id
_entity_poly.type
_entity_poly.pdbx_seq_one_letter_code
_entity_poly.pdbx_strand_id
1 'polypeptide(L)'
;METLASIYTKGTLRKLQKFLGMDSKDPYMKYKEIDFFKELFAKFQPNKCLEYGCGTSTPYYMSHLPDGAQWVSIEHHKGWFDKISKVIDRPNLSLHFVEVEGNDPKVPEDDLYATFPKQFAPYDFILVDGIRRENCIELAHELLDKNGIVVVHDSNRKEYHDHIKKFKYWFILEDFRKTAGGLGLASNDVDVTQLVSLKQHAALWKKDSVVSNFFKFKFLMGKKAKPFRLQTS
;
A
#
# COMPACT_ATOMS: atom_id res chain seq x y z
N MET A 1 15.61 8.60 -2.67
CA MET A 1 15.59 7.61 -1.59
C MET A 1 15.93 8.29 -0.27
N GLU A 2 15.11 8.07 0.74
CA GLU A 2 15.30 8.60 2.09
C GLU A 2 16.48 7.92 2.80
N THR A 3 17.10 8.64 3.74
CA THR A 3 18.09 8.05 4.66
C THR A 3 17.40 7.56 5.93
N LEU A 4 18.10 6.70 6.70
CA LEU A 4 17.61 6.26 8.01
C LEU A 4 17.36 7.46 8.94
N ALA A 5 18.28 8.42 9.01
CA ALA A 5 18.09 9.62 9.81
C ALA A 5 16.83 10.40 9.39
N SER A 6 16.63 10.58 8.08
CA SER A 6 15.46 11.30 7.55
C SER A 6 14.14 10.64 7.93
N ILE A 7 14.00 9.31 7.75
CA ILE A 7 12.73 8.62 8.09
C ILE A 7 12.40 8.71 9.58
N TYR A 8 13.41 8.72 10.47
CA TYR A 8 13.21 8.88 11.92
C TYR A 8 12.86 10.32 12.27
N THR A 9 13.55 11.31 11.70
CA THR A 9 13.25 12.74 11.91
C THR A 9 11.81 13.05 11.50
N LYS A 10 11.41 12.67 10.28
CA LYS A 10 10.03 12.86 9.80
C LYS A 10 9.02 12.11 10.68
N GLY A 11 9.34 10.89 11.09
CA GLY A 11 8.52 10.11 12.01
C GLY A 11 8.29 10.77 13.36
N THR A 12 9.33 11.39 13.93
CA THR A 12 9.26 12.15 15.19
C THR A 12 8.43 13.42 15.02
N LEU A 13 8.66 14.18 13.94
CA LEU A 13 7.88 15.39 13.63
C LEU A 13 6.39 15.08 13.48
N ARG A 14 6.04 14.01 12.74
CA ARG A 14 4.64 13.60 12.57
C ARG A 14 3.97 13.23 13.90
N LYS A 15 4.70 12.58 14.82
CA LYS A 15 4.20 12.29 16.17
C LYS A 15 3.97 13.55 16.99
N LEU A 16 4.90 14.51 16.92
CA LEU A 16 4.79 15.79 17.61
C LEU A 16 3.60 16.60 17.08
N GLN A 17 3.44 16.70 15.77
CA GLN A 17 2.28 17.35 15.13
C GLN A 17 0.96 16.71 15.60
N LYS A 18 0.88 15.38 15.58
CA LYS A 18 -0.31 14.66 16.09
C LYS A 18 -0.57 14.95 17.57
N PHE A 19 0.47 15.01 18.40
CA PHE A 19 0.35 15.35 19.81
C PHE A 19 -0.19 16.78 20.02
N LEU A 20 0.15 17.71 19.11
CA LEU A 20 -0.37 19.07 19.07
C LEU A 20 -1.77 19.19 18.43
N GLY A 21 -2.43 18.07 18.10
CA GLY A 21 -3.76 18.06 17.50
C GLY A 21 -3.78 18.44 16.00
N MET A 22 -2.62 18.43 15.34
CA MET A 22 -2.53 18.73 13.91
C MET A 22 -2.78 17.46 13.08
N ASP A 23 -3.64 17.58 12.08
CA ASP A 23 -3.86 16.51 11.11
C ASP A 23 -2.67 16.40 10.14
N SER A 24 -2.19 15.17 9.94
CA SER A 24 -1.14 14.89 8.97
C SER A 24 -1.74 14.68 7.59
N LYS A 25 -1.14 15.32 6.57
CA LYS A 25 -1.45 15.10 5.16
C LYS A 25 -0.73 13.88 4.57
N ASP A 26 0.17 13.27 5.33
CA ASP A 26 0.90 12.10 4.86
C ASP A 26 0.03 10.84 4.88
N PRO A 27 0.28 9.87 3.99
CA PRO A 27 -0.30 8.54 4.08
C PRO A 27 -0.03 7.92 5.46
N TYR A 28 -0.97 7.10 5.95
CA TYR A 28 -0.81 6.39 7.24
C TYR A 28 0.15 5.20 7.13
N MET A 29 1.34 5.46 6.59
CA MET A 29 2.43 4.53 6.31
C MET A 29 3.73 5.03 6.94
N LYS A 30 4.75 4.18 7.06
CA LYS A 30 6.10 4.61 7.45
C LYS A 30 6.73 5.41 6.31
N TYR A 31 7.60 6.37 6.63
CA TYR A 31 8.28 7.16 5.59
C TYR A 31 9.14 6.34 4.63
N LYS A 32 9.63 5.17 5.04
CA LYS A 32 10.30 4.23 4.13
C LYS A 32 9.34 3.57 3.11
N GLU A 33 8.06 3.44 3.45
CA GLU A 33 7.00 2.97 2.56
C GLU A 33 6.57 4.10 1.62
N ILE A 34 6.40 5.31 2.16
CA ILE A 34 6.11 6.51 1.35
C ILE A 34 7.23 6.78 0.34
N ASP A 35 8.50 6.71 0.75
CA ASP A 35 9.65 6.87 -0.16
C ASP A 35 9.69 5.81 -1.26
N PHE A 36 9.30 4.58 -0.95
CA PHE A 36 9.15 3.51 -1.94
C PHE A 36 8.09 3.89 -2.99
N PHE A 37 6.90 4.32 -2.58
CA PHE A 37 5.85 4.74 -3.52
C PHE A 37 6.29 5.94 -4.38
N LYS A 38 6.98 6.92 -3.78
CA LYS A 38 7.49 8.08 -4.52
C LYS A 38 8.47 7.68 -5.62
N GLU A 39 9.40 6.76 -5.34
CA GLU A 39 10.29 6.24 -6.37
C GLU A 39 9.53 5.44 -7.43
N LEU A 40 8.62 4.56 -6.99
CA LEU A 40 7.81 3.75 -7.89
C LEU A 40 7.04 4.63 -8.86
N PHE A 41 6.31 5.63 -8.39
CA PHE A 41 5.55 6.53 -9.26
C PHE A 41 6.45 7.36 -10.17
N ALA A 42 7.59 7.86 -9.68
CA ALA A 42 8.53 8.59 -10.51
C ALA A 42 9.09 7.75 -11.67
N LYS A 43 9.25 6.43 -11.49
CA LYS A 43 9.79 5.53 -12.51
C LYS A 43 8.70 4.91 -13.40
N PHE A 44 7.62 4.45 -12.80
CA PHE A 44 6.55 3.70 -13.47
C PHE A 44 5.52 4.62 -14.14
N GLN A 45 5.30 5.82 -13.60
CA GLN A 45 4.39 6.83 -14.14
C GLN A 45 2.97 6.27 -14.43
N PRO A 46 2.27 5.69 -13.43
CA PRO A 46 0.97 5.08 -13.66
C PRO A 46 -0.09 6.13 -13.99
N ASN A 47 -0.98 5.81 -14.91
CA ASN A 47 -1.98 6.71 -15.46
C ASN A 47 -3.41 6.32 -15.06
N LYS A 48 -3.73 5.04 -14.84
CA LYS A 48 -5.07 4.61 -14.44
C LYS A 48 -4.99 3.70 -13.22
N CYS A 49 -5.17 4.35 -12.07
CA CYS A 49 -4.94 3.76 -10.76
C CYS A 49 -6.24 3.31 -10.09
N LEU A 50 -6.15 2.21 -9.33
CA LEU A 50 -7.15 1.75 -8.38
C LEU A 50 -6.55 1.74 -6.96
N GLU A 51 -7.32 2.17 -5.99
CA GLU A 51 -7.03 2.05 -4.56
C GLU A 51 -8.20 1.37 -3.85
N TYR A 52 -7.93 0.25 -3.19
CA TYR A 52 -8.82 -0.30 -2.18
C TYR A 52 -8.46 0.34 -0.84
N GLY A 53 -9.39 1.09 -0.25
CA GLY A 53 -9.25 1.78 1.04
C GLY A 53 -8.80 3.23 0.84
N CYS A 54 -9.76 4.16 0.86
CA CYS A 54 -9.43 5.57 0.67
C CYS A 54 -8.80 6.16 1.94
N GLY A 55 -8.07 7.27 1.81
CA GLY A 55 -7.48 7.92 2.97
C GLY A 55 -6.63 9.13 2.65
N THR A 56 -5.70 9.44 3.55
CA THR A 56 -4.70 10.48 3.29
C THR A 56 -3.67 10.05 2.23
N SER A 57 -3.61 8.76 1.89
CA SER A 57 -2.91 8.23 0.71
C SER A 57 -3.48 8.76 -0.59
N THR A 58 -4.80 8.79 -0.73
CA THR A 58 -5.50 9.18 -1.97
C THR A 58 -5.02 10.53 -2.53
N PRO A 59 -5.14 11.68 -1.82
CA PRO A 59 -4.75 12.96 -2.39
C PRO A 59 -3.22 13.12 -2.47
N TYR A 60 -2.48 12.43 -1.59
CA TYR A 60 -1.03 12.46 -1.55
C TYR A 60 -0.41 11.75 -2.74
N TYR A 61 -0.84 10.52 -3.04
CA TYR A 61 -0.28 9.75 -4.15
C TYR A 61 -0.72 10.30 -5.50
N MET A 62 -1.97 10.76 -5.63
CA MET A 62 -2.41 11.48 -6.82
C MET A 62 -1.53 12.70 -7.17
N SER A 63 -0.92 13.39 -6.19
CA SER A 63 -0.02 14.52 -6.48
C SER A 63 1.38 14.12 -6.96
N HIS A 64 1.65 12.82 -7.07
CA HIS A 64 2.92 12.27 -7.57
C HIS A 64 2.75 11.52 -8.90
N LEU A 65 1.54 11.56 -9.47
CA LEU A 65 1.21 10.92 -10.74
C LEU A 65 1.44 11.87 -11.92
N PRO A 66 1.53 11.32 -13.15
CA PRO A 66 1.48 12.12 -14.36
C PRO A 66 0.23 13.02 -14.43
N ASP A 67 0.35 14.14 -15.13
CA ASP A 67 -0.79 15.02 -15.38
C ASP A 67 -1.90 14.27 -16.11
N GLY A 68 -3.14 14.40 -15.61
CA GLY A 68 -4.31 13.72 -16.17
C GLY A 68 -4.51 12.27 -15.74
N ALA A 69 -3.60 11.70 -14.95
CA ALA A 69 -3.77 10.36 -14.38
C ALA A 69 -5.08 10.25 -13.57
N GLN A 70 -5.80 9.15 -13.74
CA GLN A 70 -7.08 8.87 -13.11
C GLN A 70 -6.88 7.99 -11.86
N TRP A 71 -7.64 8.26 -10.81
CA TRP A 71 -7.62 7.49 -9.57
C TRP A 71 -9.04 7.05 -9.20
N VAL A 72 -9.27 5.74 -9.15
CA VAL A 72 -10.49 5.15 -8.61
C VAL A 72 -10.19 4.68 -7.19
N SER A 73 -10.96 5.10 -6.18
CA SER A 73 -10.75 4.69 -4.79
C SER A 73 -12.03 4.15 -4.16
N ILE A 74 -11.96 2.96 -3.56
CA ILE A 74 -13.11 2.21 -3.03
C ILE A 74 -13.06 2.16 -1.50
N GLU A 75 -14.12 2.64 -0.85
CA GLU A 75 -14.23 2.68 0.61
C GLU A 75 -15.50 1.98 1.12
N HIS A 76 -15.34 1.16 2.15
CA HIS A 76 -16.43 0.42 2.78
C HIS A 76 -17.00 1.11 4.02
N HIS A 77 -16.22 1.95 4.70
CA HIS A 77 -16.61 2.58 5.94
C HIS A 77 -17.23 3.96 5.67
N LYS A 78 -18.57 4.07 5.78
CA LYS A 78 -19.34 5.26 5.41
C LYS A 78 -18.82 6.55 6.06
N GLY A 79 -18.58 6.53 7.38
CA GLY A 79 -18.09 7.71 8.08
C GLY A 79 -16.69 8.16 7.65
N TRP A 80 -15.88 7.23 7.13
CA TRP A 80 -14.54 7.55 6.64
C TRP A 80 -14.61 8.08 5.21
N PHE A 81 -15.41 7.44 4.35
CA PHE A 81 -15.76 7.96 3.03
C PHE A 81 -16.30 9.40 3.11
N ASP A 82 -17.25 9.66 4.01
CA ASP A 82 -17.82 11.00 4.20
C ASP A 82 -16.79 12.02 4.68
N LYS A 83 -15.81 11.59 5.48
CA LYS A 83 -14.71 12.46 5.89
C LYS A 83 -13.84 12.78 4.69
N ILE A 84 -13.35 11.77 3.97
CA ILE A 84 -12.40 11.91 2.87
C ILE A 84 -13.00 12.66 1.67
N SER A 85 -14.23 12.35 1.27
CA SER A 85 -14.95 13.02 0.19
C SER A 85 -15.09 14.54 0.38
N LYS A 86 -15.15 15.01 1.64
CA LYS A 86 -15.21 16.44 1.96
C LYS A 86 -13.86 17.15 1.85
N VAL A 87 -12.74 16.42 1.92
CA VAL A 87 -11.38 17.02 1.88
C VAL A 87 -10.76 16.93 0.49
N ILE A 88 -11.29 16.08 -0.39
CA ILE A 88 -10.72 15.82 -1.71
C ILE A 88 -11.78 16.05 -2.77
N ASP A 89 -11.67 17.19 -3.44
CA ASP A 89 -12.41 17.49 -4.66
C ASP A 89 -11.39 17.62 -5.80
N ARG A 90 -11.36 16.63 -6.69
CA ARG A 90 -10.45 16.58 -7.84
C ARG A 90 -11.15 15.96 -9.05
N PRO A 91 -11.00 16.56 -10.25
CA PRO A 91 -11.69 16.08 -11.45
C PRO A 91 -11.23 14.70 -11.94
N ASN A 92 -10.04 14.27 -11.52
CA ASN A 92 -9.44 12.98 -11.87
C ASN A 92 -9.54 11.93 -10.74
N LEU A 93 -10.36 12.18 -9.71
CA LEU A 93 -10.69 11.23 -8.65
C LEU A 93 -12.12 10.71 -8.83
N SER A 94 -12.27 9.39 -8.88
CA SER A 94 -13.55 8.70 -8.72
C SER A 94 -13.57 7.98 -7.37
N LEU A 95 -14.25 8.57 -6.39
CA LEU A 95 -14.32 8.03 -5.03
C LEU A 95 -15.67 7.35 -4.82
N HIS A 96 -15.65 6.06 -4.44
CA HIS A 96 -16.87 5.26 -4.31
C HIS A 96 -17.02 4.66 -2.91
N PHE A 97 -18.23 4.79 -2.37
CA PHE A 97 -18.67 4.08 -1.19
C PHE A 97 -19.30 2.74 -1.62
N VAL A 98 -18.85 1.65 -1.03
CA VAL A 98 -19.40 0.31 -1.26
C VAL A 98 -19.77 -0.32 0.07
N GLU A 99 -21.07 -0.45 0.31
CA GLU A 99 -21.59 -1.12 1.50
C GLU A 99 -21.37 -2.65 1.39
N VAL A 100 -20.84 -3.23 2.46
CA VAL A 100 -20.51 -4.67 2.54
C VAL A 100 -21.24 -5.37 3.68
N GLU A 101 -22.15 -4.67 4.36
CA GLU A 101 -22.94 -5.27 5.44
C GLU A 101 -23.79 -6.41 4.88
N GLY A 102 -23.73 -7.58 5.53
CA GLY A 102 -24.39 -8.80 5.06
C GLY A 102 -23.73 -9.50 3.86
N ASN A 103 -22.66 -8.95 3.27
CA ASN A 103 -21.89 -9.63 2.23
C ASN A 103 -20.82 -10.56 2.86
N ASP A 104 -21.05 -11.88 2.81
CA ASP A 104 -20.12 -12.92 3.29
C ASP A 104 -19.66 -13.81 2.12
N PRO A 105 -18.77 -13.30 1.25
CA PRO A 105 -18.37 -13.96 0.03
C PRO A 105 -17.58 -15.24 0.32
N LYS A 106 -17.92 -16.32 -0.41
CA LYS A 106 -17.20 -17.60 -0.33
C LYS A 106 -16.11 -17.74 -1.38
N VAL A 107 -16.24 -16.98 -2.46
CA VAL A 107 -15.24 -16.82 -3.51
C VAL A 107 -15.05 -15.33 -3.82
N PRO A 108 -13.90 -14.90 -4.38
CA PRO A 108 -13.66 -13.48 -4.66
C PRO A 108 -14.73 -12.82 -5.54
N GLU A 109 -15.37 -13.57 -6.44
CA GLU A 109 -16.38 -13.08 -7.37
C GLU A 109 -17.70 -12.67 -6.69
N ASP A 110 -17.98 -13.18 -5.49
CA ASP A 110 -19.15 -12.81 -4.70
C ASP A 110 -18.89 -11.59 -3.80
N ASP A 111 -17.64 -11.12 -3.75
CA ASP A 111 -17.22 -10.03 -2.88
C ASP A 111 -17.57 -8.69 -3.53
N LEU A 112 -18.60 -8.02 -3.01
CA LEU A 112 -19.08 -6.76 -3.58
C LEU A 112 -18.01 -5.68 -3.56
N TYR A 113 -17.14 -5.66 -2.55
CA TYR A 113 -16.06 -4.68 -2.42
C TYR A 113 -14.94 -4.95 -3.42
N ALA A 114 -14.49 -6.20 -3.52
CA ALA A 114 -13.38 -6.57 -4.40
C ALA A 114 -13.80 -6.55 -5.89
N THR A 115 -15.07 -6.82 -6.20
CA THR A 115 -15.57 -6.83 -7.59
C THR A 115 -16.04 -5.48 -8.12
N PHE A 116 -16.44 -4.55 -7.24
CA PHE A 116 -16.94 -3.23 -7.66
C PHE A 116 -16.08 -2.52 -8.72
N PRO A 117 -14.73 -2.46 -8.60
CA PRO A 117 -13.92 -1.75 -9.59
C PRO A 117 -13.81 -2.47 -10.96
N LYS A 118 -14.29 -3.70 -11.13
CA LYS A 118 -14.30 -4.40 -12.44
C LYS A 118 -14.93 -3.56 -13.55
N GLN A 119 -15.94 -2.75 -13.23
CA GLN A 119 -16.62 -1.89 -14.20
C GLN A 119 -15.75 -0.74 -14.77
N PHE A 120 -14.64 -0.41 -14.12
CA PHE A 120 -13.71 0.62 -14.60
C PHE A 120 -12.35 0.04 -15.03
N ALA A 121 -12.18 -1.27 -15.01
CA ALA A 121 -10.97 -1.95 -15.47
C ALA A 121 -10.73 -1.70 -16.98
N PRO A 122 -9.50 -1.93 -17.50
CA PRO A 122 -8.31 -2.35 -16.77
C PRO A 122 -7.55 -1.17 -16.12
N TYR A 123 -6.61 -1.49 -15.22
CA TYR A 123 -5.76 -0.56 -14.47
C TYR A 123 -4.27 -0.85 -14.69
N ASP A 124 -3.42 0.19 -14.76
CA ASP A 124 -1.96 0.02 -14.78
C ASP A 124 -1.36 -0.06 -13.37
N PHE A 125 -2.09 0.42 -12.36
CA PHE A 125 -1.67 0.39 -10.97
C PHE A 125 -2.84 0.07 -10.03
N ILE A 126 -2.64 -0.87 -9.13
CA ILE A 126 -3.59 -1.20 -8.06
C ILE A 126 -2.87 -1.11 -6.70
N LEU A 127 -3.43 -0.35 -5.75
CA LEU A 127 -3.03 -0.34 -4.35
C LEU A 127 -4.08 -1.08 -3.51
N VAL A 128 -3.66 -2.17 -2.87
CA VAL A 128 -4.49 -2.91 -1.90
C VAL A 128 -4.13 -2.45 -0.48
N ASP A 129 -4.92 -1.52 0.09
CA ASP A 129 -4.76 -1.04 1.46
C ASP A 129 -6.08 -0.93 2.26
N GLY A 130 -7.11 -1.67 1.83
CA GLY A 130 -8.46 -1.67 2.42
C GLY A 130 -8.75 -2.89 3.27
N ILE A 131 -9.98 -3.39 3.16
CA ILE A 131 -10.45 -4.66 3.73
C ILE A 131 -10.44 -5.77 2.67
N ARG A 132 -10.75 -7.01 3.08
CA ARG A 132 -10.93 -8.16 2.16
C ARG A 132 -9.75 -8.32 1.19
N ARG A 133 -8.53 -8.13 1.71
CA ARG A 133 -7.33 -7.94 0.89
C ARG A 133 -7.01 -9.20 0.09
N GLU A 134 -7.23 -10.40 0.63
CA GLU A 134 -7.07 -11.66 -0.09
C GLU A 134 -7.87 -11.66 -1.41
N ASN A 135 -9.16 -11.33 -1.35
CA ASN A 135 -10.03 -11.27 -2.53
C ASN A 135 -9.61 -10.15 -3.49
N CYS A 136 -9.20 -8.99 -2.97
CA CYS A 136 -8.71 -7.88 -3.79
C CYS A 136 -7.41 -8.26 -4.56
N ILE A 137 -6.51 -9.01 -3.92
CA ILE A 137 -5.25 -9.48 -4.54
C ILE A 137 -5.56 -10.55 -5.60
N GLU A 138 -6.46 -11.49 -5.31
CA GLU A 138 -6.89 -12.51 -6.26
C GLU A 138 -7.48 -11.90 -7.53
N LEU A 139 -8.42 -10.96 -7.38
CA LEU A 139 -9.05 -10.30 -8.52
C LEU A 139 -8.12 -9.32 -9.25
N ALA A 140 -7.04 -8.85 -8.62
CA ALA A 140 -6.09 -7.95 -9.26
C ALA A 140 -5.49 -8.57 -10.54
N HIS A 141 -5.36 -9.90 -10.62
CA HIS A 141 -4.92 -10.58 -11.85
C HIS A 141 -5.74 -10.22 -13.09
N GLU A 142 -7.06 -10.09 -12.94
CA GLU A 142 -8.00 -9.81 -14.04
C GLU A 142 -8.21 -8.31 -14.26
N LEU A 143 -7.99 -7.51 -13.21
CA LEU A 143 -8.21 -6.06 -13.21
C LEU A 143 -7.04 -5.29 -13.82
N LEU A 144 -5.84 -5.86 -13.81
CA LEU A 144 -4.65 -5.23 -14.37
C LEU A 144 -4.69 -5.25 -15.90
N ASP A 145 -4.21 -4.16 -16.50
CA ASP A 145 -3.79 -4.22 -17.89
C ASP A 145 -2.52 -5.07 -18.04
N LYS A 146 -2.07 -5.26 -19.29
CA LYS A 146 -0.90 -6.10 -19.60
C LYS A 146 0.37 -5.67 -18.87
N ASN A 147 0.59 -4.37 -18.66
CA ASN A 147 1.79 -3.86 -18.00
C ASN A 147 1.51 -3.43 -16.55
N GLY A 148 0.36 -3.82 -16.02
CA GLY A 148 -0.12 -3.35 -14.75
C GLY A 148 0.62 -3.99 -13.58
N ILE A 149 0.65 -3.26 -12.47
CA ILE A 149 1.23 -3.73 -11.21
C ILE A 149 0.24 -3.60 -10.05
N VAL A 150 0.37 -4.48 -9.07
CA VAL A 150 -0.33 -4.40 -7.79
C VAL A 150 0.65 -4.23 -6.65
N VAL A 151 0.43 -3.21 -5.81
CA VAL A 151 1.11 -3.04 -4.52
C VAL A 151 0.17 -3.48 -3.40
N VAL A 152 0.63 -4.38 -2.55
CA VAL A 152 -0.11 -4.88 -1.38
C VAL A 152 0.52 -4.35 -0.10
N HIS A 153 -0.20 -3.45 0.58
CA HIS A 153 0.26 -2.92 1.87
C HIS A 153 0.03 -3.93 3.01
N ASP A 154 0.77 -3.77 4.11
CA ASP A 154 0.77 -4.69 5.26
C ASP A 154 1.20 -6.14 4.94
N SER A 155 2.03 -6.34 3.91
CA SER A 155 2.49 -7.68 3.45
C SER A 155 3.42 -8.43 4.41
N ASN A 156 3.63 -7.97 5.64
CA ASN A 156 4.13 -8.81 6.74
C ASN A 156 3.12 -9.90 7.13
N ARG A 157 1.84 -9.69 6.81
CA ARG A 157 0.75 -10.65 6.93
C ARG A 157 0.95 -11.78 5.93
N LYS A 158 1.06 -13.00 6.46
CA LYS A 158 1.43 -14.17 5.66
C LYS A 158 0.27 -14.66 4.80
N GLU A 159 -0.96 -14.41 5.25
CA GLU A 159 -2.18 -14.70 4.52
C GLU A 159 -2.20 -14.09 3.12
N TYR A 160 -1.49 -12.98 2.87
CA TYR A 160 -1.41 -12.35 1.55
C TYR A 160 -0.39 -13.00 0.62
N HIS A 161 0.57 -13.77 1.14
CA HIS A 161 1.75 -14.19 0.38
C HIS A 161 1.39 -15.14 -0.73
N ASP A 162 0.50 -16.11 -0.46
CA ASP A 162 0.14 -17.11 -1.47
C ASP A 162 -0.63 -16.47 -2.63
N HIS A 163 -1.48 -15.49 -2.34
CA HIS A 163 -2.17 -14.68 -3.36
C HIS A 163 -1.17 -13.83 -4.18
N ILE A 164 -0.22 -13.15 -3.54
CA ILE A 164 0.84 -12.38 -4.23
C ILE A 164 1.71 -13.28 -5.11
N LYS A 165 1.98 -14.52 -4.68
CA LYS A 165 2.87 -15.46 -5.36
C LYS A 165 2.25 -16.13 -6.58
N LYS A 166 0.94 -15.95 -6.82
CA LYS A 166 0.28 -16.39 -8.05
C LYS A 166 0.66 -15.53 -9.25
N PHE A 167 1.11 -14.30 -9.03
CA PHE A 167 1.67 -13.46 -10.08
C PHE A 167 2.99 -14.03 -10.59
N LYS A 168 3.30 -13.79 -11.87
CA LYS A 168 4.54 -14.27 -12.48
C LYS A 168 5.77 -13.57 -11.90
N TYR A 169 5.67 -12.26 -11.70
CA TYR A 169 6.74 -11.45 -11.15
C TYR A 169 6.27 -10.84 -9.84
N TRP A 170 7.02 -11.08 -8.76
CA TRP A 170 6.68 -10.50 -7.47
C TRP A 170 7.91 -10.33 -6.58
N PHE A 171 7.80 -9.42 -5.60
CA PHE A 171 8.63 -9.44 -4.42
C PHE A 171 7.83 -9.05 -3.18
N ILE A 172 8.29 -9.50 -2.01
CA ILE A 172 7.71 -9.17 -0.71
C ILE A 172 8.82 -8.67 0.21
N LEU A 173 8.69 -7.42 0.65
CA LEU A 173 9.51 -6.78 1.68
C LEU A 173 8.81 -6.93 3.03
N GLU A 174 9.42 -7.67 3.94
CA GLU A 174 8.97 -7.81 5.32
C GLU A 174 9.88 -7.04 6.27
N ASP A 175 9.28 -6.39 7.28
CA ASP A 175 10.02 -5.66 8.30
C ASP A 175 9.76 -6.19 9.73
N PHE A 176 10.28 -5.47 10.73
CA PHE A 176 10.19 -5.83 12.15
C PHE A 176 8.78 -5.82 12.78
N ARG A 177 7.73 -5.41 12.05
CA ARG A 177 6.33 -5.42 12.52
C ARG A 177 5.71 -6.81 12.31
N LYS A 178 4.80 -7.22 13.20
CA LYS A 178 4.23 -8.59 13.20
C LYS A 178 2.87 -8.69 12.51
N THR A 179 2.00 -7.72 12.75
CA THR A 179 0.58 -7.73 12.34
C THR A 179 0.24 -6.58 11.38
N ALA A 180 1.27 -5.88 10.90
CA ALA A 180 1.17 -4.74 9.99
C ALA A 180 2.54 -4.54 9.34
N GLY A 181 2.63 -3.62 8.38
CA GLY A 181 3.83 -3.28 7.66
C GLY A 181 4.23 -4.26 6.59
N GLY A 182 5.24 -3.88 5.82
CA GLY A 182 5.66 -4.70 4.70
C GLY A 182 4.96 -4.26 3.42
N LEU A 183 5.60 -4.52 2.28
CA LEU A 183 5.06 -4.24 0.96
C LEU A 183 5.26 -5.46 0.08
N GLY A 184 4.19 -5.88 -0.59
CA GLY A 184 4.23 -6.80 -1.72
C GLY A 184 4.11 -5.98 -2.99
N LEU A 185 4.87 -6.31 -4.02
CA LEU A 185 4.68 -5.78 -5.35
C LEU A 185 4.64 -6.94 -6.33
N ALA A 186 3.66 -6.94 -7.23
CA ALA A 186 3.42 -8.06 -8.14
C ALA A 186 2.89 -7.61 -9.51
N SER A 187 3.10 -8.43 -10.53
CA SER A 187 2.60 -8.22 -11.90
C SER A 187 2.49 -9.54 -12.66
N ASN A 188 1.55 -9.60 -13.60
CA ASN A 188 1.41 -10.73 -14.52
C ASN A 188 2.57 -10.80 -15.53
N ASP A 189 3.09 -9.65 -15.97
CA ASP A 189 4.01 -9.59 -17.11
C ASP A 189 5.20 -8.63 -16.94
N VAL A 190 5.23 -7.81 -15.89
CA VAL A 190 6.31 -6.84 -15.64
C VAL A 190 7.26 -7.34 -14.55
N ASP A 191 8.57 -7.36 -14.80
CA ASP A 191 9.57 -7.57 -13.75
C ASP A 191 9.58 -6.40 -12.76
N VAL A 192 8.78 -6.55 -11.70
CA VAL A 192 8.59 -5.54 -10.66
C VAL A 192 9.88 -5.18 -9.92
N THR A 193 10.91 -6.05 -9.95
CA THR A 193 12.18 -5.78 -9.27
C THR A 193 12.97 -4.64 -9.90
N GLN A 194 12.67 -4.30 -11.17
CA GLN A 194 13.31 -3.20 -11.91
C GLN A 194 12.59 -1.85 -11.71
N LEU A 195 11.36 -1.85 -11.20
CA LEU A 195 10.54 -0.63 -11.09
C LEU A 195 10.96 0.27 -9.92
N VAL A 196 11.81 -0.24 -9.04
CA VAL A 196 12.36 0.48 -7.88
C VAL A 196 13.81 0.05 -7.67
N SER A 197 14.58 0.84 -6.92
CA SER A 197 15.93 0.47 -6.51
C SER A 197 15.88 -0.57 -5.37
N LEU A 198 15.37 -1.78 -5.66
CA LEU A 198 14.98 -2.79 -4.68
C LEU A 198 16.08 -3.12 -3.68
N LYS A 199 17.33 -3.27 -4.14
CA LYS A 199 18.49 -3.53 -3.26
C LYS A 199 18.71 -2.42 -2.24
N GLN A 200 18.53 -1.17 -2.65
CA GLN A 200 18.73 -0.01 -1.79
C GLN A 200 17.59 0.13 -0.76
N HIS A 201 16.34 -0.07 -1.19
CA HIS A 201 15.18 -0.15 -0.28
C HIS A 201 15.35 -1.28 0.73
N ALA A 202 15.71 -2.49 0.28
CA ALA A 202 15.96 -3.63 1.15
C ALA A 202 17.06 -3.33 2.19
N ALA A 203 18.14 -2.65 1.78
CA ALA A 203 19.20 -2.24 2.71
C ALA A 203 18.70 -1.23 3.76
N LEU A 204 17.93 -0.22 3.35
CA LEU A 204 17.32 0.76 4.28
C LEU A 204 16.36 0.08 5.25
N TRP A 205 15.48 -0.77 4.76
CA TRP A 205 14.48 -1.48 5.55
C TRP A 205 15.09 -2.50 6.51
N LYS A 206 16.18 -3.15 6.11
CA LYS A 206 16.99 -4.01 6.98
C LYS A 206 17.60 -3.20 8.13
N LYS A 207 18.22 -2.06 7.84
CA LYS A 207 18.79 -1.17 8.88
C LYS A 207 17.72 -0.67 9.84
N ASP A 208 16.58 -0.20 9.33
CA ASP A 208 15.44 0.22 10.14
C ASP A 208 14.91 -0.90 11.04
N SER A 209 14.82 -2.13 10.52
CA SER A 209 14.38 -3.29 11.29
C SER A 209 15.36 -3.67 12.40
N VAL A 210 16.68 -3.58 12.16
CA VAL A 210 17.71 -3.81 13.19
C VAL A 210 17.58 -2.79 14.31
N VAL A 211 17.54 -1.50 13.97
CA VAL A 211 17.39 -0.41 14.95
C VAL A 211 16.10 -0.58 15.74
N SER A 212 14.97 -0.81 15.07
CA SER A 212 13.68 -0.98 15.73
C SER A 212 13.63 -2.20 16.65
N ASN A 213 14.23 -3.32 16.24
CA ASN A 213 14.32 -4.50 17.11
C ASN A 213 15.21 -4.26 18.33
N PHE A 214 16.32 -3.53 18.19
CA PHE A 214 17.16 -3.13 19.32
C PHE A 214 16.38 -2.31 20.35
N PHE A 215 15.63 -1.28 19.90
CA PHE A 215 14.80 -0.48 20.79
C PHE A 215 13.65 -1.29 21.42
N LYS A 216 12.97 -2.15 20.65
CA LYS A 216 11.94 -3.05 21.21
C LYS A 216 12.51 -3.96 22.29
N PHE A 217 13.68 -4.55 22.06
CA PHE A 217 14.34 -5.41 23.04
C PHE A 217 14.73 -4.63 24.30
N LYS A 218 15.32 -3.44 24.14
CA LYS A 218 15.81 -2.61 25.25
C LYS A 218 14.70 -2.01 26.12
N PHE A 219 13.54 -1.69 25.54
CA PHE A 219 12.47 -0.93 26.23
C PHE A 219 11.16 -1.71 26.42
N LEU A 220 10.94 -2.81 25.69
CA LEU A 220 9.81 -3.71 25.87
C LEU A 220 10.34 -5.14 26.05
N MET A 221 10.80 -5.44 27.28
CA MET A 221 11.30 -6.78 27.64
C MET A 221 10.31 -7.88 27.20
N GLY A 222 10.82 -8.92 26.52
CA GLY A 222 10.05 -10.12 26.17
C GLY A 222 9.44 -10.21 24.77
N LYS A 223 9.47 -9.15 23.93
CA LYS A 223 8.97 -9.26 22.55
C LYS A 223 10.00 -9.89 21.61
N LYS A 224 9.73 -11.12 21.12
CA LYS A 224 10.55 -11.81 20.08
C LYS A 224 10.72 -10.91 18.84
N ALA A 225 11.97 -10.64 18.47
CA ALA A 225 12.33 -9.87 17.29
C ALA A 225 11.82 -10.56 16.01
N LYS A 226 11.37 -9.78 15.02
CA LYS A 226 11.12 -10.25 13.65
C LYS A 226 12.21 -9.64 12.75
N PRO A 227 13.06 -10.46 12.12
CA PRO A 227 14.07 -9.93 11.21
C PRO A 227 13.42 -9.43 9.92
N PHE A 228 14.11 -8.52 9.23
CA PHE A 228 13.78 -8.14 7.86
C PHE A 228 13.90 -9.35 6.93
N ARG A 229 13.03 -9.45 5.93
CA ARG A 229 13.12 -10.45 4.86
C ARG A 229 12.74 -9.83 3.51
N LEU A 230 13.45 -10.23 2.46
CA LEU A 230 13.07 -9.99 1.07
C LEU A 230 12.85 -11.35 0.42
N GLN A 231 11.71 -11.53 -0.23
CA GLN A 231 11.39 -12.67 -1.07
C GLN A 231 11.13 -12.15 -2.50
N THR A 232 11.51 -12.90 -3.54
CA THR A 232 11.25 -12.57 -4.95
C THR A 232 10.82 -13.84 -5.70
N SER A 233 10.06 -13.68 -6.80
CA SER A 233 9.81 -14.72 -7.81
C SER A 233 11.09 -15.20 -8.50
#